data_AF-A0A9W6X8E1-F1
#
_entry.id   AF-A0A9W6X8E1-F1
#
_cell.length_a   1.000
_cell.length_b   1.000
_cell.length_c   1.000
_cell.angle_alpha   90.00
_cell.angle_beta   90.00
_cell.angle_gamma   90.00
#
_symmetry.space_group_name_H-M   'P 1'
#
loop_
_entity.id
_entity.type
_entity.pdbx_description
1 polymer ?
#
loop_
_entity_poly.entity_id
_entity_poly.type
_entity_poly.pdbx_seq_one_letter_code
_entity_poly.pdbx_strand_id
1 'polypeptide(L)'
;MEFPQTYSAYQYESYGPMDKTLSIHSNVEQAPLGPKQVRIKMHSASVNPVDDMILEFAGEAFLKRSPSAEKPLTIGMDGAGEVVV
;
A
#
# COMPACT_ATOMS: atom_id res chain seq x y z
N MET A 1 -18.86 16.93 -5.22
CA MET A 1 -17.47 16.50 -5.48
C MET A 1 -17.51 14.99 -5.57
N GLU A 2 -17.11 14.40 -6.68
CA GLU A 2 -17.17 12.95 -6.87
C GLU A 2 -16.02 12.27 -6.11
N PHE A 3 -16.29 11.12 -5.49
CA PHE A 3 -15.25 10.36 -4.79
C PHE A 3 -14.36 9.66 -5.83
N PRO A 4 -13.01 9.80 -5.77
CA PRO A 4 -12.13 9.21 -6.77
C PRO A 4 -12.17 7.68 -6.71
N GLN A 5 -12.39 7.05 -7.87
CA GLN A 5 -12.44 5.59 -7.99
C GLN A 5 -11.05 4.93 -7.91
N THR A 6 -10.00 5.69 -8.15
CA THR A 6 -8.60 5.26 -8.06
C THR A 6 -7.77 6.22 -7.21
N TYR A 7 -6.59 5.77 -6.79
CA TYR A 7 -5.61 6.57 -6.04
C TYR A 7 -4.17 6.20 -6.42
N SER A 8 -3.23 7.04 -6.01
CA SER A 8 -1.80 6.77 -6.12
C SER A 8 -1.28 6.06 -4.86
N ALA A 9 -0.47 5.02 -5.05
CA ALA A 9 0.21 4.34 -3.96
C ALA A 9 1.60 3.86 -4.37
N TYR A 10 2.49 3.74 -3.37
CA TYR A 10 3.73 3.00 -3.53
C TYR A 10 3.43 1.49 -3.52
N GLN A 11 3.78 0.82 -4.61
CA GLN A 11 3.52 -0.60 -4.80
C GLN A 11 4.77 -1.34 -5.28
N TYR A 12 4.80 -2.64 -4.99
CA TYR A 12 5.86 -3.54 -5.42
C TYR A 12 5.27 -4.85 -5.93
N GLU A 13 5.88 -5.37 -7.00
CA GLU A 13 5.46 -6.58 -7.72
C GLU A 13 6.36 -7.79 -7.44
N SER A 14 7.50 -7.56 -6.77
CA SER A 14 8.46 -8.56 -6.32
C SER A 14 9.14 -8.09 -5.04
N TYR A 15 9.59 -9.03 -4.21
CA TYR A 15 10.48 -8.72 -3.08
C TYR A 15 11.89 -8.40 -3.61
N GLY A 16 12.59 -7.47 -2.94
CA GLY A 16 13.95 -7.08 -3.31
C GLY A 16 14.26 -5.62 -2.95
N PRO A 17 15.43 -5.08 -3.32
CA PRO A 17 15.85 -3.76 -2.88
C PRO A 17 14.86 -2.64 -3.20
N MET A 18 14.53 -1.80 -2.22
CA MET A 18 13.47 -0.78 -2.34
C MET A 18 13.66 0.14 -3.55
N ASP A 19 14.89 0.55 -3.86
CA ASP A 19 15.21 1.44 -4.99
C ASP A 19 15.04 0.77 -6.37
N LYS A 20 14.84 -0.55 -6.41
CA LYS A 20 14.63 -1.35 -7.63
C LYS A 20 13.20 -1.83 -7.79
N THR A 21 12.49 -2.08 -6.70
CA THR A 21 11.20 -2.78 -6.71
C THR A 21 10.01 -1.88 -6.35
N LEU A 22 10.24 -0.78 -5.64
CA LEU A 22 9.17 0.13 -5.23
C LEU A 22 8.92 1.20 -6.28
N SER A 23 7.68 1.28 -6.77
CA SER A 23 7.25 2.28 -7.75
C SER A 23 5.95 2.95 -7.29
N ILE A 24 5.63 4.11 -7.87
CA ILE A 24 4.33 4.76 -7.67
C ILE A 24 3.40 4.33 -8.80
N HIS A 25 2.25 3.75 -8.45
CA HIS A 25 1.16 3.47 -9.37
C HIS A 25 0.01 4.44 -9.10
N SER A 26 -0.48 5.15 -10.13
CA SER A 26 -1.50 6.22 -9.98
C SER A 26 -2.95 5.80 -10.22
N ASN A 27 -3.17 4.54 -10.59
CA ASN A 27 -4.48 4.00 -10.97
C ASN A 27 -4.92 2.83 -10.09
N VAL A 28 -4.52 2.84 -8.82
CA VAL A 28 -4.88 1.76 -7.88
C VAL A 28 -6.37 1.87 -7.56
N GLU A 29 -7.12 0.79 -7.81
CA GLU A 29 -8.56 0.76 -7.52
C GLU A 29 -8.84 0.83 -6.01
N GLN A 30 -9.87 1.57 -5.65
CA GLN A 30 -10.37 1.60 -4.28
C GLN A 30 -10.95 0.23 -3.90
N ALA A 31 -10.44 -0.37 -2.82
CA ALA A 31 -11.01 -1.62 -2.30
C ALA A 31 -12.46 -1.40 -1.81
N PRO A 32 -13.36 -2.39 -1.98
CA PRO A 32 -14.70 -2.34 -1.39
C PRO A 32 -14.60 -2.25 0.14
N LEU A 33 -15.47 -1.46 0.75
CA LEU A 33 -15.53 -1.30 2.21
C LEU A 33 -16.56 -2.25 2.80
N GLY A 34 -16.15 -3.00 3.82
CA GLY A 34 -17.07 -3.70 4.70
C GLY A 34 -17.76 -2.75 5.69
N PRO A 35 -18.83 -3.21 6.37
CA PRO A 35 -19.65 -2.38 7.25
C PRO A 35 -18.96 -1.87 8.54
N LYS A 36 -17.71 -2.31 8.80
CA LYS A 36 -16.91 -1.93 9.98
C LYS A 36 -15.55 -1.34 9.59
N GLN A 37 -15.39 -0.98 8.32
CA GLN A 37 -14.16 -0.39 7.79
C GLN A 37 -14.43 1.07 7.45
N VAL A 38 -13.39 1.89 7.60
CA VAL A 38 -13.41 3.29 7.16
C VAL A 38 -12.41 3.46 6.03
N ARG A 39 -12.62 4.49 5.22
CA ARG A 39 -11.62 4.97 4.27
C ARG A 39 -11.04 6.28 4.75
N ILE A 40 -9.72 6.36 4.72
CA ILE A 40 -8.97 7.53 5.14
C ILE A 40 -8.29 8.13 3.91
N LYS A 41 -8.49 9.43 3.69
CA LYS A 41 -7.67 10.21 2.77
C LYS A 41 -6.37 10.56 3.48
N MET A 42 -5.30 9.87 3.11
CA MET A 42 -3.99 10.06 3.72
C MET A 42 -3.42 11.45 3.35
N HIS A 43 -2.93 12.17 4.36
CA HIS A 43 -2.18 13.42 4.19
C HIS A 43 -0.68 13.23 4.39
N SER A 44 -0.31 12.27 5.24
CA SER A 44 1.07 11.89 5.49
C SER A 44 1.13 10.42 5.89
N ALA A 45 2.25 9.78 5.57
CA ALA A 45 2.61 8.44 6.02
C ALA A 45 4.01 8.50 6.63
N SER A 46 4.29 7.64 7.60
CA SER A 46 5.64 7.49 8.15
C SER A 46 6.48 6.57 7.26
N VAL A 47 7.79 6.70 7.40
CA VAL A 47 8.76 5.72 6.89
C VAL A 47 9.37 5.02 8.11
N ASN A 48 9.23 3.70 8.16
CA ASN A 48 9.70 2.87 9.25
C ASN A 48 10.70 1.81 8.73
N PRO A 49 11.68 1.35 9.55
CA PRO A 49 12.56 0.25 9.16
C PRO A 49 11.82 -1.05 8.78
N VAL A 50 10.63 -1.28 9.35
CA VAL A 50 9.81 -2.46 9.02
C VAL A 50 9.28 -2.43 7.59
N ASP A 51 9.08 -1.25 6.99
CA ASP A 51 8.61 -1.13 5.60
C ASP A 51 9.65 -1.74 4.65
N ASP A 52 10.92 -1.41 4.87
CA ASP A 52 12.07 -1.95 4.14
C ASP A 52 12.22 -3.45 4.37
N MET A 53 12.19 -3.91 5.63
CA MET A 53 12.29 -5.33 5.95
C MET A 53 11.20 -6.17 5.27
N ILE A 54 9.94 -5.70 5.28
CA ILE A 54 8.81 -6.39 4.64
C ILE A 54 9.03 -6.48 3.13
N LEU A 55 9.46 -5.38 2.51
CA LEU A 55 9.62 -5.29 1.07
C LEU A 55 10.84 -6.11 0.58
N GLU A 56 11.94 -6.14 1.33
CA GLU A 56 13.15 -6.81 0.87
C GLU A 56 13.17 -8.33 1.12
N PHE A 57 12.80 -8.79 2.32
CA PHE A 57 13.04 -10.19 2.70
C PHE A 57 12.04 -10.82 3.68
N ALA A 58 11.31 -10.04 4.48
CA ALA A 58 10.42 -10.57 5.52
C ALA A 58 8.96 -10.68 5.08
N GLY A 59 8.59 -10.11 3.93
CA GLY A 59 7.19 -9.96 3.53
C GLY A 59 6.44 -11.26 3.36
N GLU A 60 7.05 -12.31 2.81
CA GLU A 60 6.36 -13.59 2.63
C GLU A 60 5.98 -14.23 3.98
N ALA A 61 6.90 -14.18 4.96
CA ALA A 61 6.65 -14.68 6.31
C ALA A 61 5.60 -13.84 7.06
N PHE A 62 5.64 -12.51 6.89
CA PHE A 62 4.72 -11.58 7.58
C PHE A 62 3.31 -11.56 6.96
N LEU A 63 3.22 -11.45 5.64
CA LEU A 63 1.98 -11.24 4.90
C LEU A 63 1.34 -12.55 4.44
N LYS A 64 2.09 -13.66 4.48
CA LYS A 64 1.66 -15.00 4.00
C LYS A 64 1.17 -15.00 2.55
N ARG A 65 1.73 -14.10 1.73
CA ARG A 65 1.48 -13.96 0.30
C ARG A 65 2.69 -13.33 -0.38
N SER A 66 2.81 -13.52 -1.68
CA SER A 66 3.85 -12.90 -2.50
C SER A 66 3.24 -11.87 -3.45
N PRO A 67 3.91 -10.74 -3.68
CA PRO A 67 3.52 -9.79 -4.71
C PRO A 67 3.68 -10.42 -6.11
N SER A 68 2.92 -9.94 -7.08
CA SER A 68 3.11 -10.21 -8.51
C SER A 68 2.69 -9.02 -9.35
N ALA A 69 2.96 -9.04 -10.65
CA ALA A 69 2.51 -8.01 -11.58
C ALA A 69 0.96 -7.89 -11.62
N GLU A 70 0.25 -9.01 -11.49
CA GLU A 70 -1.22 -9.03 -11.47
C GLU A 70 -1.79 -8.63 -10.10
N LYS A 71 -1.02 -8.81 -9.03
CA LYS A 71 -1.43 -8.54 -7.64
C LYS A 71 -0.29 -7.86 -6.87
N PRO A 72 0.02 -6.59 -7.21
CA PRO A 72 1.03 -5.84 -6.49
C PRO A 72 0.60 -5.63 -5.04
N LEU A 73 1.58 -5.43 -4.16
CA LEU A 73 1.35 -5.09 -2.76
C LEU A 73 1.66 -3.62 -2.51
N THR A 74 0.84 -2.99 -1.67
CA THR A 74 1.06 -1.62 -1.18
C THR A 74 1.82 -1.68 0.15
N ILE A 75 2.78 -0.77 0.36
CA ILE A 75 3.58 -0.67 1.59
C ILE A 75 3.16 0.56 2.43
N GLY A 76 3.41 0.49 3.75
CA GLY A 76 3.16 1.56 4.71
C GLY A 76 2.31 1.09 5.90
N MET A 77 2.78 1.40 7.10
CA MET A 77 2.16 0.91 8.35
C MET A 77 1.48 2.00 9.18
N ASP A 78 2.00 3.23 9.17
CA ASP A 78 1.40 4.35 9.90
C ASP A 78 1.16 5.57 9.00
N GLY A 79 0.21 6.40 9.41
CA GLY A 79 0.02 7.71 8.83
C GLY A 79 -1.10 8.50 9.47
N ALA A 80 -1.33 9.71 8.94
CA ALA A 80 -2.36 10.62 9.39
C ALA A 80 -3.19 11.11 8.19
N GLY A 81 -4.51 11.15 8.39
CA GLY A 81 -5.45 11.47 7.34
C GLY A 81 -6.83 11.85 7.88
N GLU A 82 -7.75 12.14 6.96
CA GLU A 82 -9.15 12.43 7.25
C GLU A 82 -10.01 11.21 6.90
N VAL A 83 -10.98 10.85 7.76
CA VAL A 83 -12.00 9.84 7.43
C VAL A 83 -12.95 10.41 6.39
N VAL A 84 -13.08 9.73 5.25
CA VAL A 84 -13.90 10.20 4.11
C VAL A 84 -15.09 9.29 3.80
N VAL A 85 -15.07 8.03 4.26
CA VAL A 85 -16.18 7.06 4.18
C VAL A 85 -16.15 6.15 5.40
#